data_AF-A0A538AUZ4-F1
#
_entry.id   AF-A0A538AUZ4-F1
#
_cell.length_a   1.000
_cell.length_b   1.000
_cell.length_c   1.000
_cell.angle_alpha   90.00
_cell.angle_beta   90.00
_cell.angle_gamma   90.00
#
_symmetry.space_group_name_H-M   'P 1'
#
loop_
_entity.id
_entity.type
_entity.pdbx_description
1 polymer ?
#
loop_
_entity_poly.entity_id
_entity_poly.type
_entity_poly.pdbx_seq_one_letter_code
_entity_poly.pdbx_strand_id
1 'polypeptide(L)'
;MSVLREVQESIKGVRGKLEQAVVGVGNHRGIGSGVVIADGKILTNAHNLRGDEVTVTFHDGRSESASVVGVDVDGDIAVLSADTKGVAPVEWNGAAAEIGDPVFALSNPGGHGLRVTVGYISGTQRSFRGPRGRRIAGSVEHTAPLLPGSSGGPTVDPDGKLLGINTNRLGEGFYLAIPADGTLRARVDKLSRGETPSRPRLGVGIVPPEVARNLRRSVGLPDADGLLVRFVEDDSAAAAAGIEQGDLITAAGGKAGTTLALTVLRGTEQRTVTVTLS
;
A
#
# COMPACT_ATOMS: atom_id res chain seq x y z
N MET A 1 -7.91 26.33 -31.29
CA MET A 1 -8.15 24.93 -31.68
C MET A 1 -9.31 24.39 -30.83
N SER A 2 -9.91 23.25 -31.14
CA SER A 2 -10.94 22.66 -30.26
C SER A 2 -10.27 22.10 -29.00
N VAL A 3 -10.86 22.36 -27.81
CA VAL A 3 -10.40 21.87 -26.50
C VAL A 3 -10.12 20.36 -26.51
N LEU A 4 -10.89 19.57 -27.27
CA LEU A 4 -10.69 18.13 -27.38
C LEU A 4 -9.37 17.75 -28.04
N ARG A 5 -8.86 18.58 -28.97
CA ARG A 5 -7.55 18.35 -29.59
C ARG A 5 -6.42 18.66 -28.62
N GLU A 6 -6.56 19.70 -27.80
CA GLU A 6 -5.57 20.03 -26.77
C GLU A 6 -5.45 18.91 -25.73
N VAL A 7 -6.59 18.37 -25.28
CA VAL A 7 -6.62 17.18 -24.40
C VAL A 7 -5.94 15.99 -25.07
N GLN A 8 -6.23 15.72 -26.35
CA GLN A 8 -5.60 14.63 -27.11
C GLN A 8 -4.08 14.78 -27.17
N GLU A 9 -3.58 15.97 -27.47
CA GLU A 9 -2.14 16.23 -27.55
C GLU A 9 -1.47 16.13 -26.17
N SER A 10 -2.12 16.58 -25.09
CA SER A 10 -1.63 16.36 -23.72
C SER A 10 -1.54 14.88 -23.37
N ILE A 11 -2.55 14.07 -23.72
CA ILE A 11 -2.51 12.60 -23.50
C ILE A 11 -1.31 11.98 -24.24
N LYS A 12 -1.10 12.35 -25.51
CA LYS A 12 0.04 11.85 -26.30
C LYS A 12 1.38 12.30 -25.72
N GLY A 13 1.47 13.55 -25.28
CA GLY A 13 2.67 14.11 -24.68
C GLY A 13 3.05 13.38 -23.38
N VAL A 14 2.11 13.21 -22.47
CA VAL A 14 2.33 12.47 -21.21
C VAL A 14 2.68 11.01 -21.50
N ARG A 15 1.96 10.36 -22.42
CA ARG A 15 2.28 8.98 -22.84
C ARG A 15 3.72 8.89 -23.36
N GLY A 16 4.11 9.73 -24.32
CA GLY A 16 5.43 9.67 -24.93
C GLY A 16 6.57 9.91 -23.94
N LYS A 17 6.35 10.74 -22.92
CA LYS A 17 7.31 10.98 -21.84
C LYS A 17 7.47 9.77 -20.91
N LEU A 18 6.38 9.07 -20.61
CA LEU A 18 6.35 8.10 -19.50
C LEU A 18 6.19 6.65 -19.91
N GLU A 19 5.91 6.34 -21.18
CA GLU A 19 5.59 4.98 -21.61
C GLU A 19 6.69 3.98 -21.25
N GLN A 20 7.96 4.38 -21.38
CA GLN A 20 9.10 3.52 -21.03
C GLN A 20 9.26 3.34 -19.51
N ALA A 21 8.90 4.35 -18.72
CA ALA A 21 9.02 4.33 -17.26
C ALA A 21 7.92 3.52 -16.57
N VAL A 22 6.77 3.32 -17.21
CA VAL A 22 5.65 2.56 -16.64
C VAL A 22 5.79 1.07 -16.96
N VAL A 23 5.92 0.27 -15.92
CA VAL A 23 6.14 -1.17 -16.03
C VAL A 23 4.93 -1.95 -15.50
N GLY A 24 4.79 -3.18 -15.99
CA GLY A 24 3.94 -4.18 -15.37
C GLY A 24 4.67 -4.92 -14.28
N VAL A 25 3.96 -5.26 -13.22
CA VAL A 25 4.48 -5.99 -12.06
C VAL A 25 3.63 -7.24 -11.86
N GLY A 26 4.29 -8.37 -11.62
CA GLY A 26 3.64 -9.63 -11.29
C GLY A 26 3.68 -10.66 -12.41
N ASN A 27 2.95 -11.76 -12.20
CA ASN A 27 2.91 -12.91 -13.11
C ASN A 27 1.47 -13.47 -13.18
N HIS A 28 1.30 -14.65 -13.77
CA HIS A 28 0.03 -15.40 -13.83
C HIS A 28 -0.76 -15.58 -12.50
N ARG A 29 -0.18 -15.30 -11.32
CA ARG A 29 -0.86 -15.38 -10.00
C ARG A 29 -1.33 -14.03 -9.44
N GLY A 30 -1.04 -12.92 -10.12
CA GLY A 30 -1.43 -11.58 -9.70
C GLY A 30 -0.76 -10.51 -10.55
N ILE A 31 -1.53 -9.47 -10.89
CA ILE A 31 -1.08 -8.38 -11.77
C ILE A 31 -1.13 -7.03 -11.06
N GLY A 32 -0.14 -6.21 -11.34
CA GLY A 32 0.00 -4.84 -10.89
C GLY A 32 0.77 -4.01 -11.92
N SER A 33 1.04 -2.76 -11.57
CA SER A 33 1.85 -1.82 -12.33
C SER A 33 2.96 -1.24 -11.44
N GLY A 34 3.92 -0.57 -12.04
CA GLY A 34 5.00 0.12 -11.35
C GLY A 34 5.51 1.28 -12.19
N VAL A 35 6.42 2.07 -11.61
CA VAL A 35 7.09 3.16 -12.31
C VAL A 35 8.57 3.20 -11.97
N VAL A 36 9.42 3.41 -12.97
CA VAL A 36 10.86 3.61 -12.80
C VAL A 36 11.09 4.96 -12.10
N ILE A 37 11.78 4.93 -10.96
CA ILE A 37 12.04 6.12 -10.12
C ILE A 37 13.52 6.49 -10.03
N ALA A 38 14.41 5.56 -10.37
CA ALA A 38 15.84 5.77 -10.57
C ALA A 38 16.38 4.62 -11.43
N ASP A 39 17.63 4.73 -11.88
CA ASP A 39 18.29 3.61 -12.56
C ASP A 39 18.30 2.38 -11.65
N GLY A 40 17.88 1.25 -12.22
CA GLY A 40 17.75 -0.02 -11.52
C GLY A 40 16.61 -0.09 -10.50
N LYS A 41 15.79 0.97 -10.31
CA LYS A 41 14.79 1.05 -9.22
C LYS A 41 13.38 1.33 -9.73
N ILE A 42 12.44 0.49 -9.28
CA ILE A 42 11.02 0.58 -9.64
C ILE A 42 10.19 0.72 -8.36
N LEU A 43 9.27 1.68 -8.37
CA LEU A 43 8.27 1.88 -7.32
C LEU A 43 6.98 1.16 -7.68
N THR A 44 6.39 0.46 -6.72
CA THR A 44 5.08 -0.19 -6.85
C THR A 44 4.38 -0.28 -5.50
N ASN A 45 3.18 -0.86 -5.44
CA ASN A 45 2.52 -1.15 -4.17
C ASN A 45 2.99 -2.47 -3.56
N ALA A 46 3.03 -2.52 -2.23
CA ALA A 46 3.41 -3.72 -1.49
C ALA A 46 2.43 -4.88 -1.74
N HIS A 47 1.14 -4.62 -1.93
CA HIS A 47 0.17 -5.67 -2.24
C HIS A 47 0.29 -6.26 -3.66
N ASN A 48 1.15 -5.72 -4.53
CA ASN A 48 1.44 -6.35 -5.82
C ASN A 48 2.42 -7.53 -5.67
N LEU A 49 3.17 -7.58 -4.57
CA LEU A 49 4.21 -8.59 -4.36
C LEU A 49 3.62 -9.95 -4.02
N ARG A 50 4.23 -11.02 -4.56
CA ARG A 50 3.83 -12.43 -4.33
C ARG A 50 5.07 -13.27 -4.00
N GLY A 51 5.82 -12.85 -2.98
CA GLY A 51 7.13 -13.39 -2.63
C GLY A 51 8.24 -12.36 -2.84
N ASP A 52 9.49 -12.81 -2.76
CA ASP A 52 10.68 -11.95 -2.81
C ASP A 52 11.20 -11.70 -4.23
N GLU A 53 10.78 -12.52 -5.19
CA GLU A 53 11.04 -12.34 -6.62
C GLU A 53 9.77 -12.00 -7.38
N VAL A 54 9.87 -11.01 -8.27
CA VAL A 54 8.74 -10.50 -9.04
C VAL A 54 9.17 -10.29 -10.49
N THR A 55 8.33 -10.70 -11.44
CA THR A 55 8.55 -10.36 -12.84
C THR A 55 8.12 -8.93 -13.11
N VAL A 56 8.99 -8.16 -13.76
CA VAL A 56 8.71 -6.83 -14.26
C VAL A 56 8.68 -6.88 -15.78
N THR A 57 7.64 -6.32 -16.40
CA THR A 57 7.52 -6.25 -17.86
C THR A 57 7.48 -4.79 -18.31
N PHE A 58 8.45 -4.40 -19.13
CA PHE A 58 8.57 -3.05 -19.67
C PHE A 58 7.65 -2.84 -20.88
N HIS A 59 7.47 -1.58 -21.29
CA HIS A 59 6.61 -1.21 -22.40
C HIS A 59 7.04 -1.81 -23.75
N ASP A 60 8.34 -2.04 -23.93
CA ASP A 60 8.93 -2.69 -25.11
C ASP A 60 8.67 -4.21 -25.16
N GLY A 61 7.97 -4.77 -24.17
CA GLY A 61 7.67 -6.21 -24.06
C GLY A 61 8.77 -7.02 -23.38
N ARG A 62 9.89 -6.39 -23.00
CA ARG A 62 10.96 -7.06 -22.26
C ARG A 62 10.51 -7.39 -20.85
N SER A 63 10.79 -8.60 -20.39
CA SER A 63 10.56 -9.03 -19.01
C SER A 63 11.89 -9.27 -18.30
N GLU A 64 11.98 -8.80 -17.06
CA GLU A 64 13.14 -8.95 -16.19
C GLU A 64 12.70 -9.55 -14.85
N SER A 65 13.57 -10.35 -14.23
CA SER A 65 13.40 -10.73 -12.83
C SER A 65 13.81 -9.56 -11.94
N ALA A 66 12.97 -9.23 -10.96
CA ALA A 66 13.19 -8.17 -10.01
C ALA A 66 13.22 -8.71 -8.58
N SER A 67 14.13 -8.17 -7.77
CA SER A 67 14.21 -8.46 -6.33
C SER A 67 13.57 -7.32 -5.53
N VAL A 68 12.96 -7.65 -4.39
CA VAL A 68 12.44 -6.63 -3.45
C VAL A 68 13.62 -6.01 -2.69
N VAL A 69 13.84 -4.70 -2.85
CA VAL A 69 14.88 -3.96 -2.11
C VAL A 69 14.39 -3.61 -0.71
N GLY A 70 13.15 -3.14 -0.61
CA GLY A 70 12.52 -2.76 0.64
C GLY A 70 11.01 -2.63 0.48
N VAL A 71 10.28 -2.93 1.55
CA VAL A 71 8.81 -2.96 1.53
C VAL A 71 8.22 -2.34 2.79
N ASP A 72 7.43 -1.27 2.65
CA ASP A 72 6.54 -0.79 3.71
C ASP A 72 5.11 -1.28 3.45
N VAL A 73 4.79 -2.47 3.97
CA VAL A 73 3.47 -3.07 3.78
C VAL A 73 2.34 -2.24 4.41
N ASP A 74 2.59 -1.53 5.51
CA ASP A 74 1.54 -0.69 6.10
C ASP A 74 1.31 0.60 5.33
N GLY A 75 2.35 1.08 4.64
CA GLY A 75 2.26 2.20 3.72
C GLY A 75 1.85 1.80 2.32
N ASP A 76 1.71 0.50 2.07
CA ASP A 76 1.42 -0.11 0.77
C ASP A 76 2.40 0.31 -0.34
N ILE A 77 3.69 0.39 -0.03
CA ILE A 77 4.74 0.79 -0.99
C ILE A 77 5.89 -0.21 -0.95
N ALA A 78 6.43 -0.51 -2.13
CA ALA A 78 7.62 -1.33 -2.29
C ALA A 78 8.56 -0.74 -3.35
N VAL A 79 9.86 -0.95 -3.15
CA VAL A 79 10.89 -0.66 -4.14
C VAL A 79 11.50 -1.97 -4.62
N LEU A 80 11.53 -2.15 -5.94
CA LEU A 80 12.10 -3.29 -6.63
C LEU A 80 13.44 -2.92 -7.29
N SER A 81 14.32 -3.89 -7.43
CA SER A 81 15.56 -3.80 -8.20
C SER A 81 15.46 -4.66 -9.45
N ALA A 82 15.62 -4.06 -10.64
CA ALA A 82 15.63 -4.75 -11.93
C ALA A 82 16.47 -3.97 -12.94
N ASP A 83 16.97 -4.61 -14.00
CA ASP A 83 17.71 -3.89 -15.06
C ASP A 83 16.77 -3.01 -15.90
N THR A 84 16.85 -1.69 -15.69
CA THR A 84 16.05 -0.68 -16.40
C THR A 84 16.64 -0.30 -17.76
N LYS A 85 17.87 -0.72 -18.12
CA LYS A 85 18.53 -0.42 -19.40
C LYS A 85 18.47 1.05 -19.84
N GLY A 86 18.70 1.96 -18.90
CA GLY A 86 18.75 3.40 -19.17
C GLY A 86 17.39 4.07 -19.39
N VAL A 87 16.27 3.41 -19.05
CA VAL A 87 14.95 4.06 -18.98
C VAL A 87 15.02 5.27 -18.05
N ALA A 88 14.59 6.43 -18.55
CA ALA A 88 14.55 7.65 -17.76
C ALA A 88 13.54 7.52 -16.61
N PRO A 89 13.93 7.88 -15.37
CA PRO A 89 13.01 7.85 -14.23
C PRO A 89 11.95 8.95 -14.31
N VAL A 90 10.79 8.69 -13.71
CA VAL A 90 9.75 9.72 -13.58
C VAL A 90 10.23 10.87 -12.70
N GLU A 91 9.97 12.11 -13.14
CA GLU A 91 10.21 13.29 -12.32
C GLU A 91 9.16 13.42 -11.23
N TRP A 92 9.57 13.80 -10.01
CA TRP A 92 8.63 14.04 -8.91
C TRP A 92 8.09 15.47 -8.98
N ASN A 93 6.78 15.66 -8.90
CA ASN A 93 6.21 17.00 -8.77
C ASN A 93 6.51 17.56 -7.37
N GLY A 94 6.10 16.83 -6.32
CA GLY A 94 6.33 17.20 -4.93
C GLY A 94 5.35 18.24 -4.36
N ALA A 95 4.54 18.90 -5.19
CA ALA A 95 3.46 19.76 -4.73
C ALA A 95 2.27 18.94 -4.20
N ALA A 96 1.49 19.56 -3.32
CA ALA A 96 0.23 19.00 -2.87
C ALA A 96 -0.81 19.13 -3.98
N ALA A 97 -1.52 18.04 -4.28
CA ALA A 97 -2.60 18.04 -5.26
C ALA A 97 -3.86 18.71 -4.68
N GLU A 98 -4.53 19.51 -5.49
CA GLU A 98 -5.75 20.24 -5.15
C GLU A 98 -6.97 19.69 -5.89
N ILE A 99 -8.16 19.81 -5.29
CA ILE A 99 -9.40 19.38 -5.94
C ILE A 99 -9.61 20.21 -7.21
N GLY A 100 -9.82 19.53 -8.34
CA GLY A 100 -9.94 20.15 -9.66
C GLY A 100 -8.66 20.14 -10.49
N ASP A 101 -7.51 19.73 -9.92
CA ASP A 101 -6.29 19.55 -10.71
C ASP A 101 -6.48 18.46 -11.76
N PRO A 102 -6.15 18.71 -13.05
CA PRO A 102 -6.16 17.70 -14.08
C PRO A 102 -5.03 16.70 -13.85
N VAL A 103 -5.33 15.42 -13.98
CA VAL A 103 -4.35 14.34 -13.82
C VAL A 103 -4.42 13.34 -14.95
N PHE A 104 -3.28 12.71 -15.21
CA PHE A 104 -3.16 11.54 -16.05
C PHE A 104 -2.79 10.34 -15.19
N ALA A 105 -3.55 9.27 -15.28
CA ALA A 105 -3.24 8.02 -14.62
C ALA A 105 -2.71 7.02 -15.65
N LEU A 106 -1.53 6.45 -15.37
CA LEU A 106 -0.89 5.47 -16.23
C LEU A 106 -0.83 4.11 -15.53
N SER A 107 -0.96 3.05 -16.32
CA SER A 107 -0.77 1.68 -15.83
C SER A 107 -0.35 0.74 -16.95
N ASN A 108 0.33 -0.34 -16.60
CA ASN A 108 0.66 -1.42 -17.51
C ASN A 108 0.39 -2.78 -16.82
N PRO A 109 -0.88 -3.12 -16.53
CA PRO A 109 -1.23 -4.24 -15.66
C PRO A 109 -0.57 -5.56 -16.13
N GLY A 110 0.36 -6.10 -15.33
CA GLY A 110 1.08 -7.34 -15.64
C GLY A 110 1.92 -7.31 -16.93
N GLY A 111 2.09 -6.15 -17.56
CA GLY A 111 2.78 -6.01 -18.85
C GLY A 111 1.89 -6.19 -20.07
N HIS A 112 0.56 -6.24 -19.90
CA HIS A 112 -0.40 -6.50 -20.99
C HIS A 112 -0.79 -5.27 -21.80
N GLY A 113 -0.04 -4.18 -21.68
CA GLY A 113 -0.20 -2.98 -22.49
C GLY A 113 -0.41 -1.73 -21.65
N LEU A 114 0.29 -0.67 -22.05
CA LEU A 114 0.19 0.63 -21.44
C LEU A 114 -1.20 1.24 -21.65
N ARG A 115 -1.76 1.79 -20.57
CA ARG A 115 -2.99 2.57 -20.57
C ARG A 115 -2.70 3.93 -19.97
N VAL A 116 -3.22 4.97 -20.62
CA VAL A 116 -3.20 6.35 -20.14
C VAL A 116 -4.63 6.86 -20.12
N THR A 117 -5.09 7.30 -18.96
CA THR A 117 -6.42 7.87 -18.78
C THR A 117 -6.33 9.25 -18.15
N VAL A 118 -7.33 10.08 -18.41
CA VAL A 118 -7.40 11.45 -17.90
C VAL A 118 -8.53 11.56 -16.88
N GLY A 119 -8.34 12.38 -15.87
CA GLY A 119 -9.35 12.73 -14.90
C GLY A 119 -8.95 13.97 -14.12
N TYR A 120 -9.59 14.15 -12.98
CA TYR A 120 -9.33 15.25 -12.07
C TYR A 120 -9.22 14.72 -10.66
N ILE A 121 -8.50 15.44 -9.81
CA ILE A 121 -8.57 15.24 -8.36
C ILE A 121 -9.98 15.59 -7.89
N SER A 122 -10.67 14.63 -7.27
CA SER A 122 -12.02 14.79 -6.74
C SER A 122 -12.07 14.89 -5.22
N GLY A 123 -10.97 14.55 -4.53
CA GLY A 123 -10.90 14.62 -3.08
C GLY A 123 -9.46 14.53 -2.57
N THR A 124 -9.22 15.16 -1.42
CA THR A 124 -7.93 15.12 -0.72
C THR A 124 -8.13 14.60 0.70
N GLN A 125 -7.04 14.25 1.38
CA GLN A 125 -7.06 13.76 2.78
C GLN A 125 -7.97 12.54 2.98
N ARG A 126 -8.13 11.72 1.93
CA ARG A 126 -8.87 10.46 2.02
C ARG A 126 -8.07 9.44 2.82
N SER A 127 -8.75 8.37 3.20
CA SER A 127 -8.09 7.24 3.85
C SER A 127 -8.70 5.92 3.42
N PHE A 128 -7.87 4.89 3.38
CA PHE A 128 -8.28 3.52 3.09
C PHE A 128 -7.59 2.54 4.04
N ARG A 129 -8.01 1.28 4.01
CA ARG A 129 -7.31 0.21 4.72
C ARG A 129 -6.31 -0.43 3.77
N GLY A 130 -5.03 -0.38 4.13
CA GLY A 130 -3.97 -1.04 3.39
C GLY A 130 -4.02 -2.57 3.53
N PRO A 131 -3.01 -3.28 2.99
CA PRO A 131 -3.03 -4.73 2.84
C PRO A 131 -3.14 -5.51 4.17
N ARG A 132 -2.63 -4.93 5.25
CA ARG A 132 -2.73 -5.47 6.63
C ARG A 132 -3.86 -4.84 7.45
N GLY A 133 -4.83 -4.21 6.81
CA GLY A 133 -5.99 -3.57 7.46
C GLY A 133 -5.69 -2.23 8.16
N ARG A 134 -4.41 -1.84 8.26
CA ARG A 134 -3.99 -0.55 8.82
C ARG A 134 -4.53 0.60 7.98
N ARG A 135 -5.00 1.65 8.64
CA ARG A 135 -5.47 2.86 7.97
C ARG A 135 -4.28 3.61 7.36
N ILE A 136 -4.32 3.81 6.06
CA ILE A 136 -3.46 4.74 5.31
C ILE A 136 -4.29 6.01 5.14
N ALA A 137 -3.75 7.15 5.60
CA ALA A 137 -4.41 8.44 5.55
C ALA A 137 -3.62 9.42 4.66
N GLY A 138 -4.26 10.53 4.28
CA GLY A 138 -3.65 11.54 3.42
C GLY A 138 -3.68 11.18 1.94
N SER A 139 -4.46 10.17 1.53
CA SER A 139 -4.58 9.80 0.12
C SER A 139 -5.31 10.85 -0.69
N VAL A 140 -4.99 10.92 -1.98
CA VAL A 140 -5.68 11.77 -2.95
C VAL A 140 -6.60 10.88 -3.79
N GLU A 141 -7.80 11.37 -4.09
CA GLU A 141 -8.81 10.70 -4.89
C GLU A 141 -8.89 11.35 -6.26
N HIS A 142 -8.97 10.55 -7.32
CA HIS A 142 -9.16 11.04 -8.68
C HIS A 142 -10.19 10.25 -9.46
N THR A 143 -10.66 10.85 -10.55
CA THR A 143 -11.69 10.30 -11.45
C THR A 143 -11.14 9.60 -12.70
N ALA A 144 -9.81 9.62 -12.91
CA ALA A 144 -9.20 8.97 -14.06
C ALA A 144 -9.52 7.45 -14.07
N PRO A 145 -10.19 6.92 -15.11
CA PRO A 145 -10.60 5.51 -15.13
C PRO A 145 -9.41 4.56 -15.13
N LEU A 146 -9.43 3.58 -14.24
CA LEU A 146 -8.38 2.55 -14.13
C LEU A 146 -8.99 1.15 -13.98
N LEU A 147 -8.23 0.14 -14.40
CA LEU A 147 -8.63 -1.26 -14.39
C LEU A 147 -7.99 -2.01 -13.21
N PRO A 148 -8.46 -3.23 -12.90
CA PRO A 148 -7.72 -4.14 -12.05
C PRO A 148 -6.26 -4.29 -12.52
N GLY A 149 -5.32 -4.24 -11.58
CA GLY A 149 -3.88 -4.27 -11.86
C GLY A 149 -3.24 -2.91 -12.20
N SER A 150 -3.98 -1.81 -12.14
CA SER A 150 -3.42 -0.46 -12.24
C SER A 150 -2.67 0.01 -10.98
N SER A 151 -2.89 -0.65 -9.84
CA SER A 151 -2.17 -0.37 -8.58
C SER A 151 -0.65 -0.43 -8.78
N GLY A 152 0.06 0.57 -8.26
CA GLY A 152 1.49 0.80 -8.38
C GLY A 152 1.86 1.66 -9.59
N GLY A 153 0.94 1.87 -10.53
CA GLY A 153 1.14 2.80 -11.65
C GLY A 153 1.10 4.27 -11.21
N PRO A 154 1.73 5.19 -11.96
CA PRO A 154 1.81 6.58 -11.56
C PRO A 154 0.54 7.35 -11.93
N THR A 155 0.21 8.32 -11.08
CA THR A 155 -0.68 9.44 -11.40
C THR A 155 0.17 10.69 -11.48
N VAL A 156 0.06 11.43 -12.58
CA VAL A 156 0.94 12.54 -12.94
C VAL A 156 0.14 13.78 -13.30
N ASP A 157 0.78 14.94 -13.17
CA ASP A 157 0.26 16.22 -13.65
C ASP A 157 0.33 16.31 -15.19
N PRO A 158 -0.17 17.39 -15.81
CA PRO A 158 -0.07 17.60 -17.25
C PRO A 158 1.36 17.72 -17.80
N ASP A 159 2.34 18.02 -16.96
CA ASP A 159 3.75 18.06 -17.35
C ASP A 159 4.41 16.67 -17.36
N GLY A 160 3.71 15.65 -16.84
CA GLY A 160 4.19 14.28 -16.71
C GLY A 160 4.98 14.02 -15.42
N LYS A 161 4.87 14.91 -14.42
CA LYS A 161 5.54 14.75 -13.13
C LYS A 161 4.65 14.02 -12.13
N LEU A 162 5.24 13.15 -11.34
CA LEU A 162 4.59 12.28 -10.38
C LEU A 162 3.85 13.08 -9.30
N LEU A 163 2.53 12.93 -9.25
CA LEU A 163 1.64 13.43 -8.21
C LEU A 163 1.27 12.34 -7.20
N GLY A 164 1.27 11.06 -7.61
CA GLY A 164 1.01 9.95 -6.70
C GLY A 164 1.14 8.57 -7.32
N ILE A 165 0.97 7.55 -6.49
CA ILE A 165 0.99 6.14 -6.86
C ILE A 165 -0.41 5.55 -6.65
N ASN A 166 -1.04 5.09 -7.73
CA ASN A 166 -2.36 4.46 -7.69
C ASN A 166 -2.33 3.25 -6.77
N THR A 167 -3.28 3.08 -5.86
CA THR A 167 -3.26 1.97 -4.88
C THR A 167 -4.60 1.26 -4.76
N ASN A 168 -5.68 2.01 -4.52
CA ASN A 168 -6.95 1.42 -4.12
C ASN A 168 -8.09 1.97 -4.98
N ARG A 169 -8.77 1.08 -5.68
CA ARG A 169 -9.98 1.42 -6.43
C ARG A 169 -11.14 1.54 -5.46
N LEU A 170 -11.76 2.71 -5.41
CA LEU A 170 -13.03 2.87 -4.71
C LEU A 170 -14.16 2.30 -5.56
N GLY A 171 -15.31 2.05 -4.93
CA GLY A 171 -16.54 1.85 -5.67
C GLY A 171 -16.82 3.04 -6.62
N GLU A 172 -17.65 2.81 -7.64
CA GLU A 172 -18.20 3.88 -8.48
C GLU A 172 -17.19 4.58 -9.42
N GLY A 173 -15.98 4.04 -9.57
CA GLY A 173 -15.02 4.48 -10.59
C GLY A 173 -13.98 5.50 -10.12
N PHE A 174 -13.99 5.87 -8.84
CA PHE A 174 -12.93 6.67 -8.23
C PHE A 174 -11.71 5.80 -7.87
N TYR A 175 -10.54 6.42 -7.84
CA TYR A 175 -9.30 5.77 -7.43
C TYR A 175 -8.57 6.60 -6.38
N LEU A 176 -7.94 5.92 -5.43
CA LEU A 176 -7.03 6.54 -4.48
C LEU A 176 -5.58 6.34 -4.91
N ALA A 177 -4.81 7.41 -4.78
CA ALA A 177 -3.37 7.43 -4.93
C ALA A 177 -2.69 7.86 -3.63
N ILE A 178 -1.51 7.28 -3.37
CA ILE A 178 -0.60 7.73 -2.32
C ILE A 178 0.15 8.96 -2.87
N PRO A 179 0.09 10.13 -2.23
CA PRO A 179 0.69 11.35 -2.77
C PRO A 179 2.21 11.24 -2.90
N ALA A 180 2.75 11.75 -4.00
CA ALA A 180 4.17 11.83 -4.27
C ALA A 180 4.82 13.07 -3.62
N ASP A 181 4.53 13.27 -2.34
CA ASP A 181 5.05 14.37 -1.53
C ASP A 181 6.45 14.05 -0.96
N GLY A 182 7.01 15.00 -0.19
CA GLY A 182 8.29 14.80 0.49
C GLY A 182 8.30 13.62 1.48
N THR A 183 7.15 13.26 2.05
CA THR A 183 7.04 12.13 2.98
C THR A 183 7.17 10.81 2.24
N LEU A 184 6.46 10.64 1.12
CA LEU A 184 6.61 9.45 0.28
C LEU A 184 8.03 9.36 -0.29
N ARG A 185 8.59 10.47 -0.78
CA ARG A 185 9.95 10.50 -1.33
C ARG A 185 10.99 10.05 -0.30
N ALA A 186 10.98 10.62 0.89
CA ALA A 186 11.88 10.23 1.97
C ALA A 186 11.72 8.74 2.39
N ARG A 187 10.48 8.22 2.31
CA ARG A 187 10.21 6.79 2.56
C ARG A 187 10.79 5.91 1.46
N VAL A 188 10.58 6.27 0.20
CA VAL A 188 11.11 5.56 -0.97
C VAL A 188 12.64 5.56 -0.95
N ASP A 189 13.28 6.66 -0.56
CA ASP A 189 14.73 6.74 -0.42
C ASP A 189 15.26 5.75 0.63
N LYS A 190 14.58 5.62 1.78
CA LYS A 190 14.91 4.62 2.82
C LYS A 190 14.76 3.20 2.29
N LEU A 191 13.61 2.89 1.68
CA LEU A 191 13.34 1.57 1.10
C LEU A 191 14.37 1.22 0.01
N SER A 192 14.82 2.19 -0.78
CA SER A 192 15.84 2.01 -1.82
C SER A 192 17.22 1.63 -1.27
N ARG A 193 17.49 1.92 0.01
CA ARG A 193 18.69 1.50 0.75
C ARG A 193 18.48 0.21 1.56
N GLY A 194 17.33 -0.44 1.43
CA GLY A 194 16.96 -1.62 2.21
C GLY A 194 16.46 -1.30 3.63
N GLU A 195 16.32 -0.02 3.99
CA GLU A 195 15.80 0.39 5.29
C GLU A 195 14.27 0.26 5.32
N THR A 196 13.80 -0.94 5.66
CA THR A 196 12.37 -1.21 5.82
C THR A 196 11.86 -0.68 7.17
N PRO A 197 10.76 0.10 7.22
CA PRO A 197 10.19 0.54 8.49
C PRO A 197 9.78 -0.65 9.36
N SER A 198 10.47 -0.87 10.48
CA SER A 198 9.94 -1.71 11.55
C SER A 198 8.92 -0.90 12.34
N ARG A 199 7.71 -1.41 12.46
CA ARG A 199 6.69 -0.88 13.38
C ARG A 199 6.45 -1.95 14.43
N PRO A 200 6.54 -1.62 15.73
CA PRO A 200 6.34 -2.61 16.77
C PRO A 200 4.93 -3.21 16.67
N ARG A 201 4.85 -4.54 16.71
CA ARG A 201 3.58 -5.30 16.59
C ARG A 201 3.43 -6.31 17.71
N LEU A 202 2.17 -6.57 18.06
CA LEU A 202 1.82 -7.62 19.02
C LEU A 202 1.88 -9.02 18.38
N GLY A 203 1.49 -9.15 17.10
CA GLY A 203 1.45 -10.43 16.39
C GLY A 203 0.24 -11.30 16.74
N VAL A 204 -0.95 -10.68 16.81
CA VAL A 204 -2.22 -11.38 17.05
C VAL A 204 -3.24 -11.06 15.97
N GLY A 205 -3.97 -12.08 15.53
CA GLY A 205 -5.20 -11.91 14.78
C GLY A 205 -6.37 -11.72 15.74
N ILE A 206 -7.20 -10.71 15.52
CA ILE A 206 -8.37 -10.42 16.37
C ILE A 206 -9.69 -10.68 15.65
N VAL A 207 -10.71 -11.00 16.43
CA VAL A 207 -12.11 -11.11 15.98
C VAL A 207 -12.85 -9.79 16.26
N PRO A 208 -13.78 -9.34 15.39
CA PRO A 208 -14.64 -8.18 15.67
C PRO A 208 -15.35 -8.32 17.03
N PRO A 209 -15.49 -7.24 17.83
CA PRO A 209 -16.06 -7.31 19.18
C PRO A 209 -17.46 -7.94 19.26
N GLU A 210 -18.30 -7.70 18.26
CA GLU A 210 -19.65 -8.29 18.17
C GLU A 210 -19.62 -9.82 18.04
N VAL A 211 -18.71 -10.34 17.21
CA VAL A 211 -18.51 -11.79 17.03
C VAL A 211 -17.85 -12.39 18.27
N ALA A 212 -16.90 -11.67 18.89
CA ALA A 212 -16.27 -12.08 20.14
C ALA A 212 -17.29 -12.30 21.27
N ARG A 213 -18.24 -11.38 21.46
CA ARG A 213 -19.32 -11.53 22.46
C ARG A 213 -20.19 -12.75 22.19
N ASN A 214 -20.61 -12.96 20.94
CA ASN A 214 -21.42 -14.13 20.56
C ASN A 214 -20.69 -15.46 20.83
N LEU A 215 -19.40 -15.53 20.47
CA LEU A 215 -18.58 -16.72 20.71
C LEU A 215 -18.46 -17.01 22.21
N ARG A 216 -18.21 -15.99 23.05
CA ARG A 216 -18.13 -16.16 24.52
C ARG A 216 -19.44 -16.68 25.11
N ARG A 217 -20.58 -16.12 24.71
CA ARG A 217 -21.91 -16.59 25.15
C ARG A 217 -22.16 -18.04 24.76
N SER A 218 -21.77 -18.44 23.54
CA SER A 218 -21.98 -19.81 23.06
C SER A 218 -21.24 -20.88 23.86
N VAL A 219 -20.17 -20.50 24.56
CA VAL A 219 -19.39 -21.39 25.43
C VAL A 219 -19.65 -21.13 26.92
N GLY A 220 -20.68 -20.37 27.27
CA GLY A 220 -21.10 -20.11 28.65
C GLY A 220 -20.21 -19.14 29.43
N LEU A 221 -19.37 -18.36 28.75
CA LEU A 221 -18.52 -17.36 29.41
C LEU A 221 -19.28 -16.04 29.63
N PRO A 222 -18.96 -15.28 30.71
CA PRO A 222 -19.54 -13.97 30.94
C PRO A 222 -19.29 -12.99 29.79
N ASP A 223 -20.28 -12.12 29.57
CA ASP A 223 -20.15 -10.99 28.67
C ASP A 223 -19.02 -10.07 29.16
N ALA A 224 -18.11 -9.74 28.25
CA ALA A 224 -17.02 -8.81 28.47
C ALA A 224 -16.70 -8.13 27.14
N ASP A 225 -16.48 -6.83 27.18
CA ASP A 225 -15.98 -6.09 26.02
C ASP A 225 -14.48 -6.27 25.90
N GLY A 226 -14.01 -6.53 24.69
CA GLY A 226 -12.59 -6.75 24.43
C GLY A 226 -12.30 -7.26 23.02
N LEU A 227 -11.03 -7.51 22.75
CA LEU A 227 -10.55 -8.07 21.49
C LEU A 227 -10.22 -9.55 21.70
N LEU A 228 -11.00 -10.43 21.07
CA LEU A 228 -10.77 -11.87 21.15
C LEU A 228 -9.64 -12.26 20.21
N VAL A 229 -8.62 -12.92 20.75
CA VAL A 229 -7.47 -13.44 19.99
C VAL A 229 -7.91 -14.68 19.22
N ARG A 230 -7.89 -14.57 17.89
CA ARG A 230 -8.19 -15.64 16.95
C ARG A 230 -7.00 -16.55 16.70
N PHE A 231 -5.81 -15.96 16.56
CA PHE A 231 -4.55 -16.65 16.39
C PHE A 231 -3.41 -15.76 16.90
N VAL A 232 -2.28 -16.38 17.19
CA VAL A 232 -1.04 -15.73 17.58
C VAL A 232 0.00 -16.12 16.54
N GLU A 233 0.74 -15.14 16.01
CA GLU A 233 1.84 -15.39 15.08
C GLU A 233 2.99 -16.05 15.84
N ASP A 234 3.61 -17.06 15.22
CA ASP A 234 4.82 -17.68 15.75
C ASP A 234 5.93 -16.62 15.87
N ASP A 235 6.80 -16.79 16.89
CA ASP A 235 7.90 -15.87 17.20
C ASP A 235 7.49 -14.40 17.45
N SER A 236 6.21 -14.13 17.70
CA SER A 236 5.71 -12.78 17.98
C SER A 236 5.89 -12.34 19.43
N ALA A 237 5.78 -11.02 19.66
CA ALA A 237 5.76 -10.44 20.99
C ALA A 237 4.63 -11.02 21.87
N ALA A 238 3.46 -11.31 21.29
CA ALA A 238 2.34 -11.96 21.97
C ALA A 238 2.67 -13.40 22.38
N ALA A 239 3.26 -14.19 21.47
CA ALA A 239 3.68 -15.56 21.77
C ALA A 239 4.72 -15.59 22.90
N ALA A 240 5.74 -14.73 22.81
CA ALA A 240 6.77 -14.59 23.84
C ALA A 240 6.20 -14.17 25.21
N ALA A 241 5.09 -13.43 25.21
CA ALA A 241 4.40 -13.01 26.42
C ALA A 241 3.32 -14.00 26.91
N GLY A 242 3.13 -15.13 26.23
CA GLY A 242 2.20 -16.20 26.61
C GLY A 242 0.72 -15.89 26.32
N ILE A 243 0.44 -14.98 25.38
CA ILE A 243 -0.91 -14.78 24.85
C ILE A 243 -1.25 -15.96 23.94
N GLU A 244 -2.48 -16.46 24.00
CA GLU A 244 -2.93 -17.60 23.20
C GLU A 244 -4.24 -17.33 22.48
N GLN A 245 -4.58 -18.19 21.52
CA GLN A 245 -5.91 -18.21 20.93
C GLN A 245 -6.99 -18.41 22.00
N GLY A 246 -8.06 -17.62 21.92
CA GLY A 246 -9.16 -17.63 22.89
C GLY A 246 -9.02 -16.63 24.04
N ASP A 247 -7.84 -16.04 24.21
CA ASP A 247 -7.64 -14.93 25.13
C ASP A 247 -8.47 -13.70 24.69
N LEU A 248 -9.11 -13.02 25.64
CA LEU A 248 -9.82 -11.76 25.41
C LEU A 248 -9.01 -10.60 26.02
N ILE A 249 -8.47 -9.73 25.18
CA ILE A 249 -7.75 -8.53 25.63
C ILE A 249 -8.79 -7.45 25.98
N THR A 250 -8.90 -7.10 27.26
CA THR A 250 -9.91 -6.18 27.78
C THR A 250 -9.37 -4.78 28.07
N ALA A 251 -8.07 -4.65 28.30
CA ALA A 251 -7.41 -3.35 28.46
C ALA A 251 -5.96 -3.39 27.99
N ALA A 252 -5.44 -2.23 27.61
CA ALA A 252 -4.03 -2.03 27.30
C ALA A 252 -3.55 -0.73 27.96
N GLY A 253 -2.41 -0.80 28.65
CA GLY A 253 -1.70 0.34 29.23
C GLY A 253 -0.20 0.28 28.91
N GLY A 254 0.53 1.37 29.14
CA GLY A 254 1.99 1.41 28.93
C GLY A 254 2.49 2.78 28.50
N LYS A 255 3.82 2.92 28.42
CA LYS A 255 4.51 4.10 27.86
C LYS A 255 4.86 3.85 26.40
N ALA A 256 4.75 4.88 25.56
CA ALA A 256 5.19 4.81 24.17
C ALA A 256 6.68 4.43 24.12
N GLY A 257 7.02 3.37 23.39
CA GLY A 257 8.41 3.06 23.05
C GLY A 257 8.78 1.59 23.02
N THR A 258 8.26 0.73 23.90
CA THR A 258 8.79 -0.65 24.02
C THR A 258 7.88 -1.67 24.71
N THR A 259 7.07 -1.29 25.70
CA THR A 259 6.35 -2.29 26.52
C THR A 259 4.88 -1.94 26.72
N LEU A 260 4.00 -2.92 26.48
CA LEU A 260 2.57 -2.87 26.74
C LEU A 260 2.20 -3.77 27.92
N ALA A 261 1.39 -3.27 28.84
CA ALA A 261 0.69 -4.09 29.83
C ALA A 261 -0.72 -4.36 29.31
N LEU A 262 -1.04 -5.61 29.04
CA LEU A 262 -2.35 -6.05 28.54
C LEU A 262 -3.10 -6.77 29.66
N THR A 263 -4.34 -6.36 29.90
CA THR A 263 -5.27 -7.15 30.72
C THR A 263 -5.95 -8.16 29.83
N VAL A 264 -5.83 -9.43 30.18
CA VAL A 264 -6.30 -10.56 29.38
C VAL A 264 -7.22 -11.44 30.20
N LEU A 265 -8.37 -11.82 29.64
CA LEU A 265 -9.25 -12.85 30.18
C LEU A 265 -9.04 -14.16 29.42
N ARG A 266 -8.63 -15.22 30.13
CA ARG A 266 -8.62 -16.60 29.63
C ARG A 266 -9.78 -17.35 30.27
N GLY A 267 -10.85 -17.57 29.51
CA GLY A 267 -12.12 -18.00 30.08
C GLY A 267 -12.69 -16.91 31.02
N THR A 268 -12.62 -17.17 32.32
CA THR A 268 -13.02 -16.26 33.42
C THR A 268 -11.84 -15.71 34.22
N GLU A 269 -10.63 -16.25 34.02
CA GLU A 269 -9.44 -15.82 34.76
C GLU A 269 -8.86 -14.55 34.15
N GLN A 270 -8.65 -13.52 34.97
CA GLN A 270 -8.01 -12.28 34.57
C GLN A 270 -6.53 -12.27 34.95
N ARG A 271 -5.69 -11.91 34.00
CA ARG A 271 -4.25 -11.70 34.22
C ARG A 271 -3.75 -10.45 33.51
N THR A 272 -2.67 -9.89 34.02
CA THR A 272 -1.94 -8.82 33.33
C THR A 272 -0.70 -9.43 32.70
N VAL A 273 -0.55 -9.23 31.40
CA VAL A 273 0.58 -9.72 30.60
C VAL A 273 1.40 -8.52 30.15
N THR A 274 2.70 -8.54 30.42
CA THR A 274 3.63 -7.52 29.93
C THR A 274 4.27 -7.99 28.63
N VAL A 275 4.05 -7.24 27.56
CA VAL A 275 4.54 -7.52 26.22
C VAL A 275 5.59 -6.50 25.83
N THR A 276 6.76 -6.96 25.40
CA THR A 276 7.76 -6.08 24.78
C THR A 276 7.61 -6.14 23.28
N LEU A 277 7.30 -5.00 22.65
CA LEU A 277 7.15 -4.90 21.21
C LEU A 277 8.53 -4.69 20.57
N SER A 278 8.89 -5.55 19.63
CA SER A 278 10.08 -5.46 18.77
C SER A 278 9.77 -4.81 17.43
#